data_AF-A0A8J4M6H1-F1
#
_entry.id   AF-A0A8J4M6H1-F1
#
_cell.length_a   1.000
_cell.length_b   1.000
_cell.length_c   1.000
_cell.angle_alpha   90.00
_cell.angle_beta   90.00
_cell.angle_gamma   90.00
#
_symmetry.space_group_name_H-M   'P 1'
#
loop_
_entity.id
_entity.type
_entity.pdbx_description
1 polymer ?
#
loop_
_entity_poly.entity_id
_entity_poly.type
_entity_poly.pdbx_seq_one_letter_code
_entity_poly.pdbx_strand_id
1 'polypeptide(L)' 'MSQTHTHPTDPASEHHHMAAAHHHEAAHHHDLGHHDEAKAHAGSAMKHGELAHQHAMTTAQTHSQK' A
#
# COMPACT_ATOMS: atom_id res chain seq x y z
N MET A 1 -20.35 -20.07 -19.60
CA MET A 1 -18.89 -19.90 -19.54
C MET A 1 -18.62 -18.76 -18.58
N SER A 2 -17.72 -19.02 -17.63
CA SER A 2 -17.60 -18.35 -16.34
C SER A 2 -17.44 -16.85 -16.43
N GLN A 3 -18.23 -16.12 -15.64
CA GLN A 3 -17.92 -14.75 -15.27
C GLN A 3 -16.60 -14.77 -14.49
N THR A 4 -15.49 -14.50 -15.15
CA THR A 4 -14.27 -14.12 -14.46
C THR A 4 -14.46 -12.67 -14.01
N HIS A 5 -15.06 -12.50 -12.84
CA HIS A 5 -15.00 -11.26 -12.09
C HIS A 5 -13.55 -11.06 -11.66
N THR A 6 -12.71 -10.63 -12.60
CA THR A 6 -11.40 -10.06 -12.27
C THR A 6 -11.72 -8.74 -11.59
N HIS A 7 -11.87 -8.76 -10.26
CA HIS A 7 -11.72 -7.56 -9.47
C HIS A 7 -10.37 -6.97 -9.92
N PRO A 8 -10.33 -5.80 -10.59
CA PRO A 8 -9.05 -5.14 -10.77
C PRO A 8 -8.65 -4.76 -9.35
N THR A 9 -7.69 -5.49 -8.78
CA THR A 9 -7.02 -5.01 -7.58
C THR A 9 -6.37 -3.71 -8.02
N ASP A 10 -7.01 -2.58 -7.74
CA ASP A 10 -6.50 -1.28 -8.12
C ASP A 10 -5.06 -1.19 -7.57
N PRO A 11 -4.08 -0.75 -8.37
CA PRO A 11 -2.69 -0.68 -7.90
C PRO A 11 -2.59 0.13 -6.60
N ALA A 12 -3.48 1.11 -6.38
CA ALA A 12 -3.57 1.79 -5.10
C ALA A 12 -3.94 0.84 -3.96
N SER A 13 -4.89 -0.07 -4.17
CA SER A 13 -5.31 -1.06 -3.17
C SER A 13 -4.19 -2.05 -2.84
N GLU A 14 -3.40 -2.47 -3.83
CA GLU A 14 -2.25 -3.36 -3.60
C GLU A 14 -1.15 -2.65 -2.79
N HIS A 15 -0.80 -1.42 -3.20
CA HIS A 15 0.14 -0.59 -2.45
C HIS A 15 -0.36 -0.28 -1.03
N HIS A 16 -1.66 -0.05 -0.84
CA HIS A 16 -2.24 0.20 0.48
C HIS A 16 -2.13 -1.03 1.41
N HIS A 17 -2.30 -2.23 0.85
CA HIS A 17 -2.15 -3.48 1.59
C HIS A 17 -0.69 -3.71 1.98
N MET A 18 0.24 -3.48 1.05
CA MET A 18 1.68 -3.57 1.33
C MET A 18 2.12 -2.55 2.37
N ALA A 19 1.61 -1.32 2.33
CA ALA A 19 1.89 -0.29 3.32
C ALA A 19 1.48 -0.74 4.74
N ALA A 20 0.27 -1.30 4.88
CA ALA A 20 -0.22 -1.81 6.15
C ALA A 20 0.62 -2.99 6.67
N ALA A 21 1.00 -3.93 5.79
CA ALA A 21 1.86 -5.04 6.15
C ALA A 21 3.23 -4.57 6.66
N HIS A 22 3.88 -3.66 5.94
CA HIS A 22 5.14 -3.07 6.39
C HIS A 22 4.99 -2.31 7.71
N HIS A 23 3.85 -1.64 7.94
CA HIS A 23 3.61 -0.91 9.19
C HIS A 23 3.47 -1.86 10.39
N HIS A 24 2.86 -3.04 10.18
CA HIS A 24 2.78 -4.09 11.18
C HIS A 24 4.16 -4.65 11.53
N GLU A 25 4.96 -4.98 10.50
CA GLU A 25 6.33 -5.46 10.70
C GLU A 25 7.19 -4.40 11.42
N ALA A 26 7.03 -3.11 11.06
CA ALA A 26 7.74 -2.03 11.73
C ALA A 26 7.43 -1.98 13.24
N ALA A 27 6.16 -2.12 13.62
CA ALA A 27 5.75 -2.16 15.01
C ALA A 27 6.29 -3.41 15.72
N HIS A 28 6.20 -4.58 15.08
CA HIS A 28 6.72 -5.83 15.62
C HIS A 28 8.25 -5.77 15.85
N HIS A 29 9.02 -5.31 14.87
CA HIS A 29 10.46 -5.11 15.03
C HIS A 29 10.79 -4.04 16.08
N HIS A 30 9.97 -2.99 16.20
CA HIS A 30 10.14 -1.97 17.23
C HIS A 30 9.95 -2.55 18.64
N ASP A 31 8.93 -3.38 18.85
CA ASP A 31 8.68 -4.04 20.14
C ASP A 31 9.76 -5.06 20.51
N LEU A 32 10.41 -5.68 19.51
CA LEU A 32 11.58 -6.54 19.69
C LEU A 32 12.89 -5.77 19.94
N GLY A 33 12.88 -4.44 19.84
CA GLY A 33 14.08 -3.59 19.96
C GLY A 33 14.95 -3.54 18.70
N HIS A 34 14.48 -4.12 17.58
CA HIS A 34 15.16 -4.09 16.28
C HIS A 34 14.86 -2.78 15.52
N HIS A 35 15.34 -1.66 16.07
CA HIS A 35 14.99 -0.33 15.59
C HIS A 35 15.41 -0.05 14.14
N ASP A 36 16.51 -0.65 13.65
CA ASP A 36 16.95 -0.46 12.26
C ASP A 36 16.03 -1.15 11.25
N GLU A 37 15.58 -2.37 11.56
CA GLU A 37 14.59 -3.11 10.76
C GLU A 37 13.24 -2.39 10.81
N ALA A 38 12.82 -1.92 11.99
CA ALA A 38 11.60 -1.14 12.15
C ALA A 38 11.59 0.11 11.27
N LYS A 39 12.70 0.85 11.21
CA LYS A 39 12.86 2.02 10.33
C LYS A 39 12.81 1.65 8.85
N ALA A 40 13.44 0.55 8.46
CA ALA A 40 13.41 0.08 7.07
C ALA A 40 11.96 -0.24 6.65
N HIS A 41 11.22 -0.96 7.50
CA HIS A 41 9.82 -1.28 7.27
C HIS A 41 8.93 -0.02 7.28
N ALA A 42 9.11 0.91 8.21
CA ALA A 42 8.38 2.18 8.22
C ALA A 42 8.64 3.00 6.93
N GLY A 43 9.88 3.03 6.44
CA GLY A 43 10.24 3.68 5.18
C GLY A 43 9.56 3.05 3.97
N SER A 44 9.52 1.72 3.91
CA SER A 44 8.79 0.99 2.86
C SER A 44 7.28 1.25 2.94
N ALA A 45 6.70 1.24 4.14
CA ALA A 45 5.28 1.55 4.34
C ALA A 45 4.90 2.94 3.79
N MET A 46 5.74 3.95 4.06
CA MET A 46 5.52 5.30 3.55
C MET A 46 5.58 5.37 2.01
N LYS A 47 6.57 4.72 1.39
CA LYS A 47 6.68 4.66 -0.08
C LYS A 47 5.47 4.01 -0.71
N HIS A 48 4.99 2.90 -0.15
CA HIS A 48 3.78 2.24 -0.61
C HIS A 48 2.54 3.11 -0.39
N GLY A 49 2.41 3.80 0.75
CA GLY A 49 1.30 4.73 1.00
C GLY A 49 1.27 5.89 0.00
N GLU A 50 2.44 6.44 -0.33
CA GLU A 50 2.56 7.53 -1.30
C GLU A 50 2.28 7.08 -2.75
N LEU A 51 2.73 5.88 -3.14
CA LEU A 51 2.35 5.29 -4.42
C LEU A 51 0.84 5.02 -4.46
N ALA A 52 0.28 4.43 -3.41
CA ALA A 52 -1.16 4.19 -3.32
C ALA A 52 -1.96 5.48 -3.47
N HIS A 53 -1.53 6.55 -2.79
CA HIS A 53 -2.14 7.85 -2.87
C HIS A 53 -2.08 8.45 -4.29
N GLN A 54 -0.93 8.37 -4.95
CA GLN A 54 -0.75 8.83 -6.33
C GLN A 54 -1.62 8.03 -7.31
N HIS A 55 -1.66 6.70 -7.18
CA HIS A 55 -2.51 5.85 -8.01
C HIS A 55 -3.99 6.18 -7.78
N ALA A 56 -4.42 6.33 -6.53
CA ALA A 56 -5.80 6.70 -6.21
C ALA A 56 -6.18 8.08 -6.77
N MET A 57 -5.29 9.07 -6.68
CA MET A 57 -5.52 10.40 -7.28
C MET A 57 -5.59 10.36 -8.80
N THR A 58 -4.74 9.57 -9.46
CA THR A 58 -4.73 9.42 -10.93
C THR A 58 -6.01 8.74 -11.41
N THR A 59 -6.45 7.68 -10.73
CA THR A 59 -7.71 6.99 -11.03
C THR A 59 -8.91 7.93 -10.80
N ALA A 60 -8.93 8.68 -9.69
CA ALA A 60 -9.97 9.65 -9.39
C ALA A 60 -10.04 10.80 -10.41
N GLN A 61 -8.89 11.33 -10.86
CA GLN A 61 -8.84 12.36 -11.90
C GLN A 61 -9.35 11.85 -13.25
N THR A 62 -9.06 10.59 -13.59
CA THR A 62 -9.56 9.97 -14.83
C THR A 62 -11.07 9.77 -14.79
N HIS A 63 -11.63 9.44 -13.62
CA HIS A 63 -13.07 9.25 -13.46
C HIS A 63 -13.85 10.57 -13.42
N SER A 64 -13.21 11.68 -13.03
CA SER A 64 -13.81 13.01 -12.99
C SER A 64 -13.78 13.77 -14.33
N GLN A 65 -13.17 13.20 -15.39
CA GLN A 65 -13.12 13.78 -16.74
C GLN A 65 -14.18 13.21 -17.71
N LYS A 66 -15.16 12.45 -17.21
CA LYS A 66 -16.34 11.98 -17.97
C LYS A 66 -17.59 12.75 -17.53
#